data_AF-A0A0C4DN64-F1
#
_entry.id   AF-A0A0C4DN64-F1
#
_cell.length_a   1.000
_cell.length_b   1.000
_cell.length_c   1.000
_cell.angle_alpha   90.00
_cell.angle_beta   90.00
_cell.angle_gamma   90.00
#
_symmetry.space_group_name_H-M   'P 1'
#
loop_
_entity.id
_entity.type
_entity.pdbx_description
1 polymer ?
#
loop_
_entity_poly.entity_id
_entity_poly.type
_entity_poly.pdbx_seq_one_letter_code
_entity_poly.pdbx_strand_id
1 'polypeptide(L)'
;MPRRKDKDPNAFPTQQLFILAICRFSEPIAFTSILAYTFVMVKDLGVAPEDASFYAGLLVSAYAVAEAFTSMGWGALSDRIGRKPVVLSGLVGVALSSLIFGLSQTYWVAFAARLLGGALNGNVSVMQTMVAEMVKRPEHEPIAYAVQPFVWSLGTIVGSAMGGFLAQPAKFYPGHFSKDGLWGRYPYLLPNLVAVALG
;
A
#
# COMPACT_ATOMS: atom_id res chain seq x y z
N MET A 1 -6.48 18.60 -36.55
CA MET A 1 -6.14 17.39 -35.78
C MET A 1 -4.64 17.36 -35.55
N PRO A 2 -4.11 17.52 -34.32
CA PRO A 2 -2.68 17.45 -34.10
C PRO A 2 -2.22 15.99 -34.15
N ARG A 3 -1.23 15.72 -35.00
CA ARG A 3 -0.53 14.43 -35.15
C ARG A 3 -0.04 13.94 -33.78
N ARG A 4 -0.47 12.74 -33.39
CA ARG A 4 0.09 11.96 -32.27
C ARG A 4 1.58 11.78 -32.59
N LYS A 5 2.48 12.44 -31.83
CA LYS A 5 3.94 12.24 -31.95
C LYS A 5 4.21 10.74 -31.91
N ASP A 6 4.76 10.20 -33.00
CA ASP A 6 5.30 8.84 -33.03
C ASP A 6 6.33 8.73 -31.92
N LYS A 7 5.98 8.00 -30.85
CA LYS A 7 6.93 7.68 -29.78
C LYS A 7 7.94 6.72 -30.37
N ASP A 8 9.20 7.16 -30.43
CA ASP A 8 10.34 6.35 -30.85
C ASP A 8 10.30 4.97 -30.16
N PRO A 9 10.17 3.86 -30.89
CA PRO A 9 10.11 2.50 -30.33
C PRO A 9 11.34 2.11 -29.51
N ASN A 10 12.45 2.86 -29.66
CA ASN A 10 13.73 2.61 -29.00
C ASN A 10 14.00 3.53 -27.80
N ALA A 11 13.13 4.52 -27.53
CA ALA A 11 13.31 5.41 -26.39
C ALA A 11 12.90 4.71 -25.09
N PHE A 12 13.76 4.78 -24.08
CA PHE A 12 13.45 4.29 -22.73
C PHE A 12 12.09 4.89 -22.28
N PRO A 13 11.11 4.09 -21.83
CA PRO A 13 9.76 4.57 -21.55
C PRO A 13 9.70 5.30 -20.19
N THR A 14 10.57 6.30 -20.00
CA THR A 14 10.77 7.04 -18.76
C THR A 14 9.46 7.61 -18.22
N GLN A 15 8.60 8.16 -19.09
CA GLN A 15 7.32 8.73 -18.65
C GLN A 15 6.33 7.68 -18.13
N GLN A 16 6.26 6.49 -18.75
CA GLN A 16 5.36 5.43 -18.29
C GLN A 16 5.89 4.77 -17.02
N LEU A 17 7.19 4.52 -16.96
CA LEU A 17 7.89 4.05 -15.76
C LEU A 17 7.77 5.03 -14.60
N PHE A 18 7.84 6.33 -14.87
CA PHE A 18 7.71 7.38 -13.85
C PHE A 18 6.28 7.49 -13.31
N ILE A 19 5.26 7.43 -14.18
CA ILE A 19 3.86 7.40 -13.75
C ILE A 19 3.59 6.15 -12.92
N LEU A 20 4.08 4.99 -13.36
CA LEU A 20 3.96 3.73 -12.60
C LEU A 20 4.72 3.78 -11.27
N ALA A 21 5.90 4.40 -11.23
CA ALA A 21 6.66 4.61 -10.01
C ALA A 21 5.91 5.50 -9.01
N ILE A 22 5.26 6.57 -9.48
CA ILE A 22 4.43 7.42 -8.62
C ILE A 22 3.22 6.65 -8.09
N CYS A 23 2.47 5.94 -8.94
CA CYS A 23 1.35 5.11 -8.47
C CYS A 23 1.80 4.00 -7.50
N ARG A 24 3.00 3.43 -7.72
CA ARG A 24 3.60 2.42 -6.83
C ARG A 24 4.04 3.00 -5.50
N PHE A 25 4.24 4.31 -5.40
CA PHE A 25 4.78 4.94 -4.20
C PHE A 25 3.83 4.85 -3.00
N SER A 26 2.53 4.84 -3.27
CA SER A 26 1.48 4.92 -2.26
C SER A 26 1.25 3.60 -1.53
N GLU A 27 1.49 2.49 -2.21
CA GLU A 27 1.36 1.14 -1.67
C GLU A 27 2.35 0.84 -0.52
N PRO A 28 3.67 1.04 -0.66
CA PRO A 28 4.61 0.92 0.45
C PRO A 28 4.36 1.97 1.53
N ILE A 29 3.84 3.16 1.21
CA ILE A 29 3.45 4.14 2.23
C ILE A 29 2.34 3.57 3.12
N ALA A 30 1.24 3.10 2.51
CA ALA A 30 0.12 2.54 3.24
C ALA A 30 0.55 1.32 4.06
N PHE A 31 1.27 0.39 3.44
CA PHE A 31 1.73 -0.82 4.12
C PHE A 31 2.63 -0.50 5.33
N THR A 32 3.60 0.39 5.16
CA THR A 32 4.63 0.65 6.18
C THR A 32 4.16 1.62 7.25
N SER A 33 3.28 2.55 6.89
CA SER A 33 2.54 3.35 7.87
C SER A 33 1.80 2.46 8.84
N ILE A 34 1.08 1.47 8.30
CA ILE A 34 0.36 0.54 9.15
C ILE A 34 1.31 -0.28 10.04
N LEU A 35 2.45 -0.76 9.51
CA LEU A 35 3.44 -1.48 10.31
C LEU A 35 3.92 -0.67 11.52
N ALA A 36 4.15 0.64 11.36
CA ALA A 36 4.66 1.51 12.40
C ALA A 36 3.77 1.57 13.64
N TYR A 37 2.44 1.43 13.48
CA TYR A 37 1.49 1.54 14.60
C TYR A 37 0.69 0.26 14.87
N THR A 38 0.81 -0.79 14.05
CA THR A 38 0.05 -2.06 14.23
C THR A 38 0.26 -2.65 15.61
N PHE A 39 1.48 -2.65 16.13
CA PHE A 39 1.76 -3.16 17.49
C PHE A 39 0.99 -2.41 18.56
N VAL A 40 0.95 -1.07 18.47
CA VAL A 40 0.22 -0.22 19.42
C VAL A 40 -1.29 -0.43 19.27
N MET A 41 -1.78 -0.55 18.03
CA MET A 41 -3.18 -0.79 17.73
C MET A 41 -3.68 -2.10 18.31
N VAL A 42 -2.90 -3.17 18.21
CA VAL A 42 -3.24 -4.48 18.80
C VAL A 42 -3.41 -4.37 20.32
N LYS A 43 -2.55 -3.58 20.99
CA LYS A 43 -2.67 -3.31 22.43
C LYS A 43 -3.90 -2.47 22.77
N ASP A 44 -4.19 -1.44 21.97
CA ASP A 44 -5.37 -0.57 22.15
C ASP A 44 -6.68 -1.34 21.90
N LEU A 45 -6.65 -2.41 21.10
CA LEU A 45 -7.77 -3.31 20.83
C LEU A 45 -7.99 -4.38 21.93
N GLY A 46 -7.23 -4.34 23.02
CA GLY A 46 -7.43 -5.18 24.20
C GLY A 46 -6.64 -6.49 24.22
N VAL A 47 -5.67 -6.68 23.32
CA VAL A 47 -4.76 -7.84 23.35
C VAL A 47 -3.69 -7.65 24.44
N ALA A 48 -3.39 -8.72 25.17
CA ALA A 48 -2.38 -8.71 26.22
C ALA A 48 -1.00 -8.28 25.66
N PRO A 49 -0.19 -7.48 26.40
CA PRO A 49 1.09 -6.99 25.91
C PRO A 49 2.09 -8.10 25.52
N GLU A 50 2.01 -9.24 26.19
CA GLU A 50 2.80 -10.46 25.92
C GLU A 50 2.48 -11.10 24.57
N ASP A 51 1.21 -11.03 24.15
CA ASP A 51 0.74 -11.56 22.87
C ASP A 51 0.74 -10.52 21.74
N ALA A 52 0.85 -9.23 22.07
CA ALA A 52 0.70 -8.13 21.11
C ALA A 52 1.64 -8.26 19.90
N SER A 53 2.89 -8.71 20.11
CA SER A 53 3.85 -8.96 19.03
C SER A 53 3.39 -10.09 18.10
N PHE A 54 2.82 -11.16 18.64
CA PHE A 54 2.31 -12.28 17.88
C PHE A 54 1.10 -11.87 17.04
N TYR A 55 0.12 -11.18 17.64
CA TYR A 55 -1.08 -10.71 16.94
C TYR A 55 -0.78 -9.61 15.91
N ALA A 56 0.24 -8.76 16.16
CA ALA A 56 0.73 -7.81 15.17
C ALA A 56 1.38 -8.53 13.99
N GLY A 57 2.25 -9.52 14.26
CA GLY A 57 2.82 -10.38 13.22
C GLY A 57 1.75 -11.11 12.42
N LEU A 58 0.67 -11.55 13.08
CA LEU A 58 -0.46 -12.22 12.46
C LEU A 58 -1.24 -11.31 11.49
N LEU A 59 -1.38 -10.01 11.80
CA LEU A 59 -1.99 -9.04 10.86
C LEU A 59 -1.13 -8.82 9.62
N VAL A 60 0.19 -8.79 9.79
CA VAL A 60 1.14 -8.61 8.68
C VAL A 60 1.18 -9.86 7.81
N SER A 61 1.24 -11.05 8.42
CA SER A 61 1.26 -12.31 7.70
C SER A 61 -0.06 -12.59 6.99
N ALA A 62 -1.20 -12.23 7.58
CA ALA A 62 -2.50 -12.36 6.91
C ALA A 62 -2.55 -11.61 5.58
N TYR A 63 -2.05 -10.37 5.56
CA TYR A 63 -1.93 -9.60 4.34
C TYR A 63 -1.03 -10.31 3.31
N ALA A 64 0.18 -10.71 3.71
CA ALA A 64 1.14 -11.36 2.82
C ALA A 64 0.66 -12.72 2.29
N VAL A 65 -0.04 -13.50 3.11
CA VAL A 65 -0.63 -14.78 2.72
C VAL A 65 -1.75 -14.55 1.71
N ALA A 66 -2.68 -13.64 1.99
CA ALA A 66 -3.76 -13.32 1.07
C ALA A 66 -3.23 -12.83 -0.28
N GLU A 67 -2.25 -11.93 -0.25
CA GLU A 67 -1.53 -11.44 -1.43
C GLU A 67 -0.85 -12.59 -2.18
N ALA A 68 -0.13 -13.49 -1.50
CA ALA A 68 0.54 -14.62 -2.14
C ALA A 68 -0.46 -15.52 -2.88
N PHE A 69 -1.61 -15.83 -2.28
CA PHE A 69 -2.65 -16.65 -2.90
C PHE A 69 -3.32 -15.97 -4.10
N THR A 70 -3.55 -14.66 -4.05
CA THR A 70 -4.23 -13.94 -5.13
C THR A 70 -3.28 -13.39 -6.20
N SER A 71 -1.99 -13.24 -5.91
CA SER A 71 -0.98 -12.65 -6.81
C SER A 71 -0.89 -13.34 -8.17
N MET A 72 -0.94 -14.68 -8.19
CA MET A 72 -0.95 -15.47 -9.42
C MET A 72 -2.25 -15.27 -10.21
N GLY A 73 -3.39 -15.20 -9.51
CA GLY A 73 -4.70 -14.96 -10.12
C GLY A 73 -4.80 -13.58 -10.75
N TRP A 74 -4.32 -12.54 -10.08
CA TRP A 74 -4.27 -11.17 -10.60
C TRP A 74 -3.31 -11.02 -11.77
N GLY A 75 -2.17 -11.73 -11.77
CA GLY A 75 -1.26 -11.80 -12.91
C GLY A 75 -1.99 -12.31 -14.16
N ALA A 76 -2.59 -13.50 -14.08
CA ALA A 76 -3.33 -14.11 -15.18
C ALA A 76 -4.55 -13.28 -15.61
N LEU A 77 -5.24 -12.64 -14.67
CA LEU A 77 -6.35 -11.74 -14.97
C LEU A 77 -5.86 -10.50 -15.73
N SER A 78 -4.73 -9.92 -15.31
CA SER A 78 -4.13 -8.74 -15.94
C SER A 78 -3.73 -8.99 -17.39
N ASP A 79 -3.31 -10.21 -17.72
CA ASP A 79 -2.99 -10.61 -19.08
C ASP A 79 -4.24 -10.70 -19.97
N ARG A 80 -5.43 -10.96 -19.39
CA ARG A 80 -6.71 -11.06 -20.12
C ARG A 80 -7.46 -9.74 -20.27
N ILE A 81 -7.60 -8.97 -19.20
CA ILE A 81 -8.40 -7.72 -19.18
C ILE A 81 -7.54 -6.47 -19.38
N GLY A 82 -6.22 -6.65 -19.48
CA GLY A 82 -5.24 -5.58 -19.56
C GLY A 82 -4.72 -5.17 -18.18
N ARG A 83 -3.49 -4.68 -18.15
CA ARG A 83 -2.77 -4.38 -16.90
C ARG A 83 -3.31 -3.15 -16.16
N LYS A 84 -3.79 -2.15 -16.89
CA LYS A 84 -4.30 -0.88 -16.32
C LYS A 84 -5.52 -1.04 -15.38
N PRO A 85 -6.61 -1.74 -15.75
CA PRO A 85 -7.75 -1.92 -14.84
C PRO A 85 -7.40 -2.74 -13.60
N VAL A 86 -6.50 -3.72 -13.71
CA VAL A 86 -6.06 -4.51 -12.56
C VAL A 86 -5.30 -3.67 -11.52
N VAL A 87 -4.38 -2.82 -11.98
CA VAL A 87 -3.64 -1.91 -11.08
C VAL A 87 -4.60 -0.94 -10.37
N LEU A 88 -5.58 -0.39 -11.09
CA LEU A 88 -6.59 0.48 -10.51
C LEU A 88 -7.48 -0.24 -9.49
N SER A 89 -7.89 -1.48 -9.77
CA SER A 89 -8.66 -2.27 -8.78
C SER A 89 -7.85 -2.57 -7.53
N GLY A 90 -6.54 -2.83 -7.67
CA GLY A 90 -5.66 -3.03 -6.53
C GLY A 90 -5.51 -1.77 -5.68
N LEU A 91 -5.33 -0.61 -6.30
CA LEU A 91 -5.30 0.68 -5.59
C LEU A 91 -6.60 0.95 -4.81
N VAL A 92 -7.75 0.71 -5.44
CA VAL A 92 -9.06 0.85 -4.78
C VAL A 92 -9.20 -0.16 -3.63
N GLY A 93 -8.75 -1.40 -3.82
CA GLY A 93 -8.75 -2.43 -2.79
C GLY A 93 -7.90 -2.05 -1.58
N VAL A 94 -6.69 -1.54 -1.81
CA VAL A 94 -5.81 -1.01 -0.76
C VAL A 94 -6.49 0.15 -0.05
N ALA A 95 -7.03 1.13 -0.78
CA ALA A 95 -7.71 2.28 -0.18
C ALA A 95 -8.90 1.88 0.70
N LEU A 96 -9.77 0.98 0.21
CA LEU A 96 -10.89 0.44 0.97
C LEU A 96 -10.41 -0.32 2.21
N SER A 97 -9.38 -1.16 2.06
CA SER A 97 -8.83 -1.92 3.18
C SER A 97 -8.22 -1.01 4.26
N SER A 98 -7.51 0.04 3.88
CA SER A 98 -6.96 1.06 4.78
C SER A 98 -8.06 1.82 5.52
N LEU A 99 -9.16 2.17 4.83
CA LEU A 99 -10.31 2.82 5.46
C LEU A 99 -10.98 1.90 6.49
N ILE A 100 -11.24 0.63 6.13
CA ILE A 100 -11.84 -0.35 7.06
C ILE A 100 -10.89 -0.60 8.24
N PHE A 101 -9.58 -0.68 7.99
CA PHE A 101 -8.56 -0.86 9.03
C PHE A 101 -8.52 0.34 9.99
N GLY A 102 -8.56 1.57 9.48
CA GLY A 102 -8.60 2.79 10.30
C GLY A 102 -9.89 2.96 11.11
N LEU A 103 -11.01 2.42 10.62
CA LEU A 103 -12.31 2.40 11.32
C LEU A 103 -12.49 1.19 12.24
N SER A 104 -11.54 0.25 12.27
CA SER A 104 -11.71 -0.98 13.02
C SER A 104 -11.62 -0.76 14.54
N GLN A 105 -12.63 -1.24 15.26
CA GLN A 105 -12.73 -1.19 16.73
C GLN A 105 -12.47 -2.55 17.37
N THR A 106 -12.20 -3.59 16.57
CA THR A 106 -11.96 -4.96 17.04
C THR A 106 -10.87 -5.60 16.20
N TYR A 107 -10.03 -6.42 16.84
CA TYR A 107 -8.94 -7.14 16.17
C TYR A 107 -9.39 -7.90 14.92
N TRP A 108 -10.52 -8.61 15.00
CA TRP A 108 -11.04 -9.41 13.89
C TRP A 108 -11.44 -8.58 12.66
N VAL A 109 -11.94 -7.34 12.87
CA VAL A 109 -12.26 -6.42 11.77
C VAL A 109 -10.98 -5.92 11.12
N ALA A 110 -9.96 -5.60 11.93
CA ALA A 110 -8.63 -5.23 11.45
C ALA A 110 -7.99 -6.38 10.65
N PHE A 111 -8.15 -7.62 11.12
CA PHE A 111 -7.66 -8.83 10.47
C PHE A 111 -8.36 -9.09 9.13
N ALA A 112 -9.69 -9.01 9.10
CA ALA A 112 -10.47 -9.13 7.85
C ALA A 112 -10.10 -8.03 6.85
N ALA A 113 -9.90 -6.79 7.31
CA ALA A 113 -9.44 -5.70 6.45
C ALA A 113 -8.08 -6.00 5.81
N ARG A 114 -7.14 -6.61 6.54
CA ARG A 114 -5.84 -7.03 6.00
C ARG A 114 -5.95 -8.16 4.99
N LEU A 115 -6.78 -9.16 5.26
CA LEU A 115 -7.04 -10.23 4.30
C LEU A 115 -7.65 -9.67 3.01
N LEU A 116 -8.63 -8.76 3.11
CA LEU A 116 -9.22 -8.11 1.95
C LEU A 116 -8.22 -7.24 1.20
N GLY A 117 -7.40 -6.47 1.92
CA GLY A 117 -6.35 -5.64 1.33
C GLY A 117 -5.34 -6.47 0.55
N GLY A 118 -4.83 -7.56 1.13
CA GLY A 118 -3.89 -8.46 0.45
C GLY A 118 -4.55 -9.19 -0.71
N ALA A 119 -5.77 -9.70 -0.53
CA ALA A 119 -6.49 -10.43 -1.57
C ALA A 119 -6.77 -9.56 -2.80
N LEU A 120 -7.09 -8.28 -2.61
CA LEU A 120 -7.34 -7.33 -3.68
C LEU A 120 -6.06 -6.71 -4.26
N ASN A 121 -4.91 -6.91 -3.62
CA ASN A 121 -3.67 -6.30 -4.04
C ASN A 121 -2.75 -7.27 -4.80
N GLY A 122 -2.94 -7.34 -6.11
CA GLY A 122 -2.02 -8.01 -7.03
C GLY A 122 -1.02 -7.07 -7.71
N ASN A 123 -0.85 -5.84 -7.22
CA ASN A 123 -0.14 -4.79 -7.96
C ASN A 123 1.35 -5.11 -8.13
N VAL A 124 1.98 -5.71 -7.11
CA VAL A 124 3.40 -6.04 -7.12
C VAL A 124 3.77 -6.93 -8.31
N SER A 125 3.00 -8.00 -8.56
CA SER A 125 3.25 -8.95 -9.65
C SER A 125 2.96 -8.33 -11.02
N VAL A 126 1.80 -7.69 -11.18
CA VAL A 126 1.38 -7.06 -12.44
C VAL A 126 2.33 -5.95 -12.88
N MET A 127 2.86 -5.17 -11.92
CA MET A 127 3.82 -4.11 -12.20
C MET A 127 5.20 -4.63 -12.56
N GLN A 128 5.68 -5.71 -11.94
CA GLN A 128 6.92 -6.36 -12.38
C GLN A 128 6.80 -6.82 -13.84
N THR A 129 5.66 -7.40 -14.21
CA THR A 129 5.44 -7.80 -15.60
C THR A 129 5.28 -6.61 -16.54
N MET A 130 4.64 -5.50 -16.12
CA MET A 130 4.63 -4.26 -16.92
C MET A 130 6.05 -3.73 -17.20
N VAL A 131 6.92 -3.74 -16.19
CA VAL A 131 8.32 -3.31 -16.35
C VAL A 131 9.03 -4.22 -17.35
N ALA A 132 8.85 -5.54 -17.22
CA ALA A 132 9.42 -6.51 -18.15
C ALA A 132 8.93 -6.29 -19.60
N GLU A 133 7.64 -6.03 -19.80
CA GLU A 133 7.07 -5.79 -21.14
C GLU A 133 7.49 -4.44 -21.75
N MET A 134 7.71 -3.42 -20.92
CA MET A 134 8.13 -2.10 -21.36
C MET A 134 9.61 -2.06 -21.75
N VAL A 135 10.44 -2.88 -21.13
CA VAL A 135 11.88 -2.90 -21.39
C VAL A 135 12.18 -3.90 -22.50
N LYS A 136 12.34 -3.38 -23.72
CA LYS A 136 12.67 -4.20 -24.90
C LYS A 136 14.17 -4.48 -25.08
N ARG A 137 15.03 -3.81 -24.29
CA ARG A 137 16.49 -3.90 -24.40
C ARG A 137 17.09 -4.48 -23.11
N PRO A 138 17.88 -5.57 -23.20
CA PRO A 138 18.54 -6.16 -22.04
C PRO A 138 19.43 -5.17 -21.28
N GLU A 139 20.03 -4.20 -21.98
CA GLU A 139 20.89 -3.15 -21.40
C GLU A 139 20.15 -2.24 -20.41
N HIS A 140 18.82 -2.12 -20.54
CA HIS A 140 17.99 -1.24 -19.71
C HIS A 140 17.21 -1.98 -18.63
N GLU A 141 17.17 -3.32 -18.67
CA GLU A 141 16.51 -4.15 -17.66
C GLU A 141 17.07 -3.90 -16.26
N PRO A 142 18.39 -3.88 -16.02
CA PRO A 142 18.93 -3.69 -14.67
C PRO A 142 18.49 -2.36 -14.06
N ILE A 143 18.50 -1.29 -14.86
CA ILE A 143 18.11 0.05 -14.41
C ILE A 143 16.60 0.08 -14.10
N ALA A 144 15.77 -0.50 -14.97
CA ALA A 144 14.33 -0.52 -14.79
C ALA A 144 13.89 -1.36 -13.58
N TYR A 145 14.55 -2.49 -13.33
CA TYR A 145 14.34 -3.29 -12.13
C TYR A 145 14.87 -2.61 -10.88
N ALA A 146 15.97 -1.84 -10.95
CA ALA A 146 16.52 -1.09 -9.82
C ALA A 146 15.62 0.07 -9.35
N VAL A 147 14.77 0.62 -10.23
CA VAL A 147 13.79 1.65 -9.83
C VAL A 147 12.74 1.10 -8.86
N GLN A 148 12.38 -0.18 -8.96
CA GLN A 148 11.35 -0.78 -8.10
C GLN A 148 11.73 -0.79 -6.60
N PRO A 149 12.88 -1.33 -6.17
CA PRO A 149 13.29 -1.29 -4.77
C PRO A 149 13.64 0.13 -4.31
N PHE A 150 14.06 1.03 -5.20
CA PHE A 150 14.30 2.43 -4.86
C PHE A 150 13.01 3.15 -4.44
N VAL A 151 11.95 3.04 -5.26
CA VAL A 151 10.63 3.60 -4.95
C VAL A 151 10.06 2.98 -3.68
N TRP A 152 10.21 1.67 -3.53
CA TRP A 152 9.78 0.96 -2.32
C TRP A 152 10.47 1.53 -1.07
N SER A 153 11.79 1.68 -1.11
CA SER A 153 12.61 2.21 -0.01
C SER A 153 12.18 3.62 0.39
N LEU A 154 11.97 4.50 -0.60
CA LEU A 154 11.51 5.86 -0.35
C LEU A 154 10.10 5.87 0.28
N GLY A 155 9.20 5.01 -0.22
CA GLY A 155 7.85 4.87 0.34
C GLY A 155 7.86 4.28 1.75
N THR A 156 8.81 3.39 2.06
CA THR A 156 8.99 2.83 3.42
C THR A 156 9.39 3.90 4.41
N ILE A 157 10.30 4.80 4.02
CA ILE A 157 10.77 5.90 4.87
C ILE A 157 9.62 6.86 5.15
N VAL A 158 8.93 7.31 4.10
CA VAL A 158 7.81 8.24 4.23
C VAL A 158 6.65 7.62 4.99
N GLY A 159 6.27 6.39 4.66
CA GLY A 159 5.18 5.67 5.32
C GLY A 159 5.45 5.40 6.80
N SER A 160 6.66 4.95 7.16
CA SER A 160 7.00 4.70 8.57
C SER A 160 7.05 6.00 9.38
N ALA A 161 7.63 7.07 8.84
CA ALA A 161 7.63 8.39 9.48
C ALA A 161 6.18 8.86 9.70
N MET A 162 5.36 8.83 8.65
CA MET A 162 3.95 9.18 8.72
C MET A 162 3.19 8.33 9.73
N GLY A 163 3.32 7.00 9.69
CA GLY A 163 2.65 6.08 10.61
C GLY A 163 3.04 6.32 12.06
N GLY A 164 4.30 6.67 12.33
CA GLY A 164 4.77 7.02 13.67
C GLY A 164 4.26 8.38 14.17
N PHE A 165 4.25 9.41 13.32
CA PHE A 165 3.84 10.77 13.71
C PHE A 165 2.31 10.98 13.72
N LEU A 166 1.59 10.29 12.83
CA LEU A 166 0.14 10.45 12.65
C LEU A 166 -0.68 9.44 13.45
N ALA A 167 -0.09 8.33 13.91
CA ALA A 167 -0.80 7.41 14.80
C ALA A 167 -1.05 8.05 16.17
N GLN A 168 -2.26 7.88 16.70
CA GLN A 168 -2.69 8.48 17.98
C GLN A 168 -2.53 10.03 18.04
N PRO A 169 -3.11 10.78 17.08
CA PRO A 169 -2.96 12.24 17.02
C PRO A 169 -3.53 12.94 18.27
N ALA A 170 -4.54 12.36 18.91
CA ALA A 170 -5.10 12.84 20.18
C ALA A 170 -4.19 12.64 21.42
N LYS A 171 -3.17 11.76 21.33
CA LYS A 171 -2.12 11.61 22.36
C LYS A 171 -0.93 12.52 22.07
N PHE A 172 -0.49 12.60 20.81
CA PHE A 172 0.68 13.38 20.43
C PHE A 172 0.42 14.89 20.29
N TYR A 173 -0.81 15.29 19.95
CA TYR A 173 -1.21 16.70 19.76
C TYR A 173 -2.47 17.06 20.56
N PRO A 174 -2.42 17.02 21.91
CA PRO A 174 -3.59 17.24 22.78
C PRO A 174 -4.20 18.65 22.69
N GLY A 175 -3.48 19.63 22.11
CA GLY A 175 -3.99 20.99 21.89
C GLY A 175 -4.79 21.19 20.59
N HIS A 176 -4.66 20.28 19.61
CA HIS A 176 -5.35 20.38 18.31
C HIS A 176 -6.38 19.26 18.07
N PHE A 177 -6.24 18.11 18.75
CA PHE A 177 -7.12 16.96 18.59
C PHE A 177 -7.78 16.57 19.93
N SER A 178 -9.09 16.79 20.02
CA SER A 178 -9.86 16.46 21.23
C SER A 178 -9.95 14.95 21.46
N LYS A 179 -9.69 14.53 22.71
CA LYS A 179 -9.77 13.11 23.15
C LYS A 179 -11.19 12.55 23.12
N ASP A 180 -12.22 13.38 23.23
CA ASP A 180 -13.63 12.97 23.17
C ASP A 180 -14.23 13.04 21.74
N GLY A 181 -13.42 13.41 20.73
CA GLY A 181 -13.85 13.56 19.35
C GLY A 181 -13.65 12.31 18.48
N LEU A 182 -13.95 12.45 17.17
CA LEU A 182 -13.77 11.39 16.16
C LEU A 182 -12.36 10.77 16.17
N TRP A 183 -11.34 11.60 16.44
CA TRP A 183 -9.92 11.22 16.47
C TRP A 183 -9.47 10.52 17.76
N GLY A 184 -10.21 10.69 18.85
CA GLY A 184 -10.04 9.90 20.07
C GLY A 184 -10.73 8.53 19.96
N ARG A 185 -11.86 8.47 19.24
CA ARG A 185 -12.59 7.21 18.96
C ARG A 185 -11.96 6.37 17.85
N TYR A 186 -11.28 7.01 16.89
CA TYR A 186 -10.54 6.34 15.80
C TYR A 186 -9.10 6.89 15.68
N PRO A 187 -8.20 6.50 16.59
CA PRO A 187 -6.82 7.01 16.65
C PRO A 187 -5.95 6.65 15.43
N TYR A 188 -6.42 5.75 14.57
CA TYR A 188 -5.73 5.27 13.37
C TYR A 188 -6.40 5.71 12.06
N LEU A 189 -7.48 6.50 12.12
CA LEU A 189 -8.16 6.98 10.92
C LEU A 189 -7.28 7.97 10.12
N LEU A 190 -6.56 8.84 10.83
CA LEU A 190 -5.73 9.91 10.27
C LEU A 190 -4.59 9.38 9.38
N PRO A 191 -3.74 8.43 9.83
CA PRO A 191 -2.70 7.87 8.98
C PRO A 191 -3.28 7.14 7.76
N ASN A 192 -4.41 6.46 7.90
CA ASN A 192 -5.06 5.79 6.75
C ASN A 192 -5.65 6.79 5.75
N LEU A 193 -6.25 7.90 6.21
CA LEU A 193 -6.75 8.95 5.30
C LEU A 193 -5.62 9.63 4.52
N VAL A 194 -4.49 9.90 5.17
CA VAL A 194 -3.33 10.48 4.48
C VAL A 194 -2.71 9.47 3.52
N ALA A 195 -2.63 8.18 3.89
CA ALA A 195 -2.18 7.13 2.98
C ALA A 195 -3.09 6.99 1.75
N VAL A 196 -4.41 7.11 1.93
CA VAL A 196 -5.39 7.11 0.83
C VAL A 196 -5.28 8.38 -0.02
N ALA A 197 -5.06 9.55 0.58
CA ALA A 197 -4.90 10.80 -0.16
C ALA A 197 -3.60 10.89 -0.96
N LEU A 198 -2.57 10.15 -0.55
CA LEU A 198 -1.31 9.99 -1.27
C LEU A 198 -1.34 8.85 -2.30
N GLY A 199 -2.42 8.04 -2.33
CA GLY A 199 -2.69 6.93 -3.25
C GLY A 199 -3.52 7.30 -4.46
#